data_AF-A0A345ECN4-F1
#
_entry.id   AF-A0A345ECN4-F1
#
_cell.length_a   1.000
_cell.length_b   1.000
_cell.length_c   1.000
_cell.angle_alpha   90.00
_cell.angle_beta   90.00
_cell.angle_gamma   90.00
#
_symmetry.space_group_name_H-M   'P 1'
#
loop_
_entity.id
_entity.type
_entity.pdbx_description
1 polymer ?
#
loop_
_entity_poly.entity_id
_entity_poly.type
_entity_poly.pdbx_seq_one_letter_code
_entity_poly.pdbx_strand_id
1 'polypeptide(L)'
;MIEGGRHRNRAQTTIDFAIGTSVFLVTVAFVVAFVPGIFQPFADGPQEELAGIDRVADTVVYDLLDDGDGDGGATLDRRCTIAFFDADDTDTGCAFDDAAPFAEQVGLSAGHHANVTVVGADDGTANPVCSDGTRVYVSDTDDCSSGFTLDAGDSLPPDGASVIGRRVVYVDGTTATVVVRMW
;
A
#
# COMPACT_ATOMS: atom_id res chain seq x y z
N MET A 1 -28.91 83.09 24.65
CA MET A 1 -27.75 82.22 24.94
C MET A 1 -28.20 80.81 24.56
N ILE A 2 -27.84 80.33 23.36
CA ILE A 2 -26.95 79.16 23.11
C ILE A 2 -27.71 77.84 23.41
N GLU A 3 -27.90 76.80 22.58
CA GLU A 3 -27.24 76.15 21.42
C GLU A 3 -28.35 75.29 20.74
N GLY A 4 -28.45 75.02 19.43
CA GLY A 4 -27.41 74.49 18.56
C GLY A 4 -27.30 72.96 18.67
N GLY A 5 -28.06 72.17 17.88
CA GLY A 5 -27.87 70.71 17.92
C GLY A 5 -28.80 69.85 17.06
N ARG A 6 -28.82 70.03 15.73
CA ARG A 6 -29.30 68.97 14.81
C ARG A 6 -28.27 67.84 14.80
N HIS A 7 -28.51 66.75 15.53
CA HIS A 7 -27.77 65.51 15.30
C HIS A 7 -28.52 64.61 14.31
N ARG A 8 -27.98 64.67 13.10
CA ARG A 8 -28.20 63.83 11.91
C ARG A 8 -28.50 62.38 12.28
N ASN A 9 -29.62 61.86 11.79
CA ASN A 9 -29.87 60.42 11.65
C ASN A 9 -28.61 59.79 11.03
N ARG A 10 -27.88 58.99 11.81
CA ARG A 10 -26.80 58.14 11.32
C ARG A 10 -27.46 57.00 10.54
N ALA A 11 -27.76 57.22 9.27
CA ALA A 11 -27.85 56.13 8.33
C ALA A 11 -26.43 55.58 8.20
N GLN A 12 -26.18 54.45 8.87
CA GLN A 12 -24.95 53.70 8.75
C GLN A 12 -24.75 53.35 7.28
N THR A 13 -23.58 53.70 6.78
CA THR A 13 -23.26 53.97 5.38
C THR A 13 -23.48 52.74 4.50
N THR A 14 -24.29 52.87 3.45
CA THR A 14 -24.47 51.86 2.38
C THR A 14 -23.13 51.39 1.80
N ILE A 15 -22.09 52.22 1.88
CA ILE A 15 -20.71 51.89 1.54
C ILE A 15 -20.13 50.78 2.43
N ASP A 16 -20.35 50.79 3.74
CA ASP A 16 -19.81 49.76 4.64
C ASP A 16 -20.47 48.41 4.40
N PHE A 17 -21.77 48.42 4.07
CA PHE A 17 -22.50 47.23 3.66
C PHE A 17 -21.98 46.66 2.34
N ALA A 18 -21.72 47.52 1.36
CA ALA A 18 -21.17 47.11 0.07
C ALA A 18 -19.76 46.52 0.21
N ILE A 19 -18.91 47.12 1.05
CA ILE A 19 -17.56 46.63 1.34
C ILE A 19 -17.63 45.30 2.10
N GLY A 20 -18.50 45.19 3.11
CA GLY A 20 -18.67 43.94 3.85
C GLY A 20 -19.14 42.80 2.94
N THR A 21 -20.10 43.07 2.07
CA THR A 21 -20.63 42.07 1.12
C THR A 21 -19.57 41.68 0.08
N SER A 22 -18.77 42.62 -0.43
CA SER A 22 -17.72 42.29 -1.41
C SER A 22 -16.60 41.46 -0.79
N VAL A 23 -16.13 41.81 0.40
CA VAL A 23 -15.12 41.03 1.13
C VAL A 23 -15.65 39.65 1.47
N PHE A 24 -16.90 39.54 1.92
CA PHE A 24 -17.54 38.26 2.19
C PHE A 24 -17.63 37.37 0.94
N LEU A 25 -18.08 37.91 -0.20
CA LEU A 25 -18.20 37.11 -1.42
C LEU A 25 -16.83 36.68 -1.95
N VAL A 26 -15.80 37.53 -1.88
CA VAL A 26 -14.44 37.19 -2.30
C VAL A 26 -13.85 36.10 -1.41
N THR A 27 -14.03 36.19 -0.10
CA THR A 27 -13.54 35.17 0.84
C THR A 27 -14.26 33.84 0.66
N VAL A 28 -15.59 33.82 0.47
CA VAL A 28 -16.34 32.59 0.18
C VAL A 28 -15.90 31.98 -1.16
N ALA A 29 -15.73 32.79 -2.20
CA ALA A 29 -15.25 32.30 -3.49
C ALA A 29 -13.85 31.68 -3.38
N PHE A 30 -12.96 32.29 -2.60
CA PHE A 30 -11.65 31.74 -2.30
C PHE A 30 -11.75 30.40 -1.54
N VAL A 31 -12.57 30.33 -0.49
CA VAL A 31 -12.79 29.08 0.26
C VAL A 31 -13.29 27.97 -0.67
N VAL A 32 -14.31 28.23 -1.49
CA VAL A 32 -14.85 27.23 -2.41
C VAL A 32 -13.84 26.81 -3.48
N ALA A 33 -12.99 27.72 -3.96
CA ALA A 33 -11.98 27.40 -4.97
C ALA A 33 -10.78 26.63 -4.40
N PHE A 34 -10.34 26.93 -3.18
CA PHE A 34 -9.09 26.42 -2.63
C PHE A 34 -9.25 25.29 -1.59
N VAL A 35 -10.36 25.23 -0.85
CA VAL A 35 -10.60 24.17 0.14
C VAL A 35 -10.67 22.77 -0.48
N PRO A 36 -11.30 22.54 -1.65
CA PRO A 36 -11.29 21.22 -2.28
C PRO A 36 -9.88 20.67 -2.51
N GLY A 37 -8.93 21.55 -2.88
CA GLY A 37 -7.53 21.18 -3.12
C GLY A 37 -6.78 20.71 -1.87
N ILE A 38 -7.21 21.12 -0.67
CA ILE A 38 -6.60 20.67 0.60
C ILE A 38 -6.94 19.19 0.87
N PHE A 39 -8.08 18.71 0.36
CA PHE A 39 -8.53 17.34 0.56
C PHE A 39 -8.12 16.36 -0.56
N GLN A 40 -7.67 16.87 -1.71
CA GLN A 40 -7.15 16.04 -2.80
C GLN A 40 -6.09 15.00 -2.37
N PRO A 41 -5.08 15.31 -1.52
CA PRO A 41 -4.11 14.30 -1.10
C PRO A 41 -4.68 13.17 -0.23
N PHE A 42 -5.92 13.32 0.26
CA PHE A 42 -6.63 12.28 1.01
C PHE A 42 -7.68 11.56 0.16
N ALA A 43 -8.26 12.25 -0.83
CA ALA A 43 -9.24 11.67 -1.75
C ALA A 43 -8.59 10.80 -2.84
N ASP A 44 -7.43 11.22 -3.35
CA ASP A 44 -6.60 10.47 -4.31
C ASP A 44 -5.39 9.81 -3.60
N GLY A 45 -5.44 9.73 -2.27
CA GLY A 45 -4.37 9.14 -1.45
C GLY A 45 -4.52 7.62 -1.27
N PRO A 46 -3.46 6.94 -0.79
CA PRO A 46 -3.31 5.48 -0.71
C PRO A 46 -4.28 4.75 0.25
N GLN A 47 -5.44 5.30 0.58
CA GLN A 47 -6.36 4.71 1.56
C GLN A 47 -7.05 3.43 1.03
N GLU A 48 -7.45 3.40 -0.24
CA GLU A 48 -7.89 2.16 -0.90
C GLU A 48 -6.71 1.17 -1.03
N GLU A 49 -5.52 1.67 -1.33
CA GLU A 49 -4.30 0.89 -1.47
C GLU A 49 -3.83 0.28 -0.13
N LEU A 50 -4.05 0.96 0.99
CA LEU A 50 -3.76 0.48 2.36
C LEU A 50 -4.72 -0.63 2.82
N ALA A 51 -5.99 -0.59 2.41
CA ALA A 51 -6.89 -1.72 2.67
C ALA A 51 -6.60 -2.90 1.71
N GLY A 52 -6.20 -2.58 0.46
CA GLY A 52 -5.77 -3.56 -0.53
C GLY A 52 -4.50 -4.30 -0.12
N ILE A 53 -3.48 -3.60 0.37
CA ILE A 53 -2.17 -4.18 0.68
C ILE A 53 -2.24 -5.23 1.78
N ASP A 54 -3.00 -4.97 2.85
CA ASP A 54 -3.15 -5.92 3.95
C ASP A 54 -3.93 -7.16 3.49
N ARG A 55 -4.94 -6.96 2.62
CA ARG A 55 -5.67 -8.06 1.99
C ARG A 55 -4.77 -8.90 1.10
N VAL A 56 -3.94 -8.29 0.25
CA VAL A 56 -2.99 -9.01 -0.62
C VAL A 56 -1.99 -9.78 0.23
N ALA A 57 -1.45 -9.16 1.28
CA ALA A 57 -0.53 -9.84 2.21
C ALA A 57 -1.18 -11.03 2.91
N ASP A 58 -2.42 -10.89 3.36
CA ASP A 58 -3.16 -11.97 4.01
C ASP A 58 -3.51 -13.09 3.01
N THR A 59 -3.94 -12.75 1.79
CA THR A 59 -4.21 -13.74 0.74
C THR A 59 -2.95 -14.53 0.39
N VAL A 60 -1.81 -13.88 0.20
CA VAL A 60 -0.56 -14.60 -0.10
C VAL A 60 -0.17 -15.52 1.05
N VAL A 61 -0.20 -15.05 2.30
CA VAL A 61 0.26 -15.84 3.45
C VAL A 61 -0.72 -16.93 3.85
N TYR A 62 -2.00 -16.63 3.97
CA TYR A 62 -3.00 -17.50 4.59
C TYR A 62 -3.92 -18.21 3.60
N ASP A 63 -4.05 -17.72 2.37
CA ASP A 63 -4.89 -18.41 1.36
C ASP A 63 -4.03 -19.21 0.36
N LEU A 64 -2.91 -18.64 -0.10
CA LEU A 64 -2.12 -19.23 -1.18
C LEU A 64 -0.97 -20.11 -0.69
N LEU A 65 -0.28 -19.69 0.37
CA LEU A 65 0.96 -20.33 0.85
C LEU A 65 0.82 -21.05 2.19
N ASP A 66 -0.37 -21.12 2.77
CA ASP A 66 -0.65 -21.80 4.04
C ASP A 66 -0.25 -23.28 4.00
N ASP A 67 0.30 -23.80 5.11
CA ASP A 67 0.69 -25.21 5.24
C ASP A 67 -0.49 -26.17 5.48
N GLY A 68 -1.68 -25.62 5.77
CA GLY A 68 -2.90 -26.39 5.99
C GLY A 68 -2.94 -27.14 7.32
N ASP A 69 -1.97 -26.93 8.23
CA ASP A 69 -1.95 -27.58 9.55
C ASP A 69 -3.04 -27.02 10.49
N GLY A 70 -3.70 -25.92 10.10
CA GLY A 70 -4.92 -25.42 10.73
C GLY A 70 -4.70 -24.84 12.13
N ASP A 71 -3.45 -24.55 12.50
CA ASP A 71 -3.11 -23.90 13.76
C ASP A 71 -3.34 -22.37 13.72
N GLY A 72 -3.67 -21.84 12.54
CA GLY A 72 -3.85 -20.40 12.30
C GLY A 72 -2.54 -19.61 12.40
N GLY A 73 -1.40 -20.32 12.34
CA GLY A 73 -0.07 -19.76 12.32
C GLY A 73 0.29 -19.21 10.94
N ALA A 74 1.32 -18.36 10.91
CA ALA A 74 1.89 -17.85 9.67
C ALA A 74 2.99 -18.80 9.16
N THR A 75 2.70 -20.10 9.14
CA THR A 75 3.64 -21.12 8.63
C THR A 75 3.30 -21.42 7.17
N LEU A 76 4.30 -21.35 6.30
CA LEU A 76 4.10 -21.54 4.87
C LEU A 76 4.45 -22.96 4.44
N ASP A 77 3.66 -23.54 3.54
CA ASP A 77 4.05 -24.76 2.85
C ASP A 77 5.28 -24.47 1.99
N ARG A 78 6.37 -25.19 2.26
CA ARG A 78 7.63 -24.99 1.54
C ARG A 78 7.49 -25.19 0.04
N ARG A 79 6.78 -26.24 -0.38
CA ARG A 79 6.71 -26.63 -1.79
C ARG A 79 5.88 -25.63 -2.57
N CYS A 80 4.75 -25.20 -2.03
CA CYS A 80 3.91 -24.15 -2.60
C CYS A 80 4.60 -22.79 -2.57
N THR A 81 5.35 -22.47 -1.52
CA THR A 81 6.19 -21.26 -1.50
C THR A 81 7.20 -21.28 -2.64
N ILE A 82 7.96 -22.37 -2.81
CA ILE A 82 8.93 -22.49 -3.89
C ILE A 82 8.23 -22.34 -5.25
N ALA A 83 7.16 -23.09 -5.49
CA ALA A 83 6.43 -23.06 -6.76
C ALA A 83 5.91 -21.67 -7.13
N PHE A 84 5.28 -20.97 -6.16
CA PHE A 84 4.73 -19.64 -6.36
C PHE A 84 5.76 -18.62 -6.86
N PHE A 85 7.02 -18.75 -6.45
CA PHE A 85 8.09 -17.81 -6.79
C PHE A 85 9.02 -18.32 -7.93
N ASP A 86 9.00 -19.61 -8.26
CA ASP A 86 9.83 -20.17 -9.36
C ASP A 86 9.28 -19.77 -10.74
N ALA A 87 7.98 -19.45 -10.81
CA ALA A 87 7.24 -19.13 -12.04
C ALA A 87 7.33 -20.23 -13.12
N ASP A 88 7.57 -21.48 -12.70
CA ASP A 88 7.52 -22.65 -13.56
C ASP A 88 6.04 -23.07 -13.72
N ASP A 89 5.51 -23.00 -14.96
CA ASP A 89 4.11 -23.28 -15.36
C ASP A 89 3.67 -24.75 -15.15
N THR A 90 4.02 -25.38 -14.04
CA THR A 90 3.72 -26.77 -13.71
C THR A 90 2.63 -26.83 -12.66
N ASP A 91 1.57 -27.61 -12.91
CA ASP A 91 0.52 -27.82 -11.92
C ASP A 91 1.09 -28.46 -10.65
N THR A 92 1.16 -27.65 -9.60
CA THR A 92 1.69 -28.05 -8.30
C THR A 92 0.60 -28.52 -7.35
N GLY A 93 -0.69 -28.41 -7.68
CA GLY A 93 -1.79 -28.73 -6.75
C GLY A 93 -1.80 -27.85 -5.48
N CYS A 94 -1.18 -26.67 -5.55
CA CYS A 94 -1.27 -25.63 -4.53
C CYS A 94 -2.59 -24.83 -4.70
N ALA A 95 -2.87 -23.91 -3.77
CA ALA A 95 -4.12 -23.15 -3.78
C ALA A 95 -4.17 -22.05 -4.87
N PHE A 96 -3.06 -21.80 -5.57
CA PHE A 96 -2.95 -20.88 -6.69
C PHE A 96 -2.84 -21.62 -8.03
N ASP A 97 -3.10 -20.88 -9.11
CA ASP A 97 -2.87 -21.33 -10.48
C ASP A 97 -1.57 -20.71 -11.00
N ASP A 98 -0.53 -21.53 -11.16
CA ASP A 98 0.79 -21.13 -11.67
C ASP A 98 0.71 -20.49 -13.07
N ALA A 99 -0.30 -20.84 -13.88
CA ALA A 99 -0.49 -20.26 -15.21
C ALA A 99 -1.19 -18.88 -15.19
N ALA A 100 -1.79 -18.50 -14.06
CA ALA A 100 -2.46 -17.20 -13.91
C ALA A 100 -1.46 -16.12 -13.48
N PRO A 101 -1.57 -14.89 -14.02
CA PRO A 101 -0.70 -13.80 -13.58
C PRO A 101 -0.95 -13.47 -12.10
N PHE A 102 0.11 -13.08 -11.38
CA PHE A 102 0.05 -12.71 -9.96
C PHE A 102 -1.12 -11.77 -9.62
N ALA A 103 -1.37 -10.76 -10.45
CA ALA A 103 -2.46 -9.80 -10.27
C ALA A 103 -3.86 -10.45 -10.20
N GLU A 104 -4.09 -11.54 -10.95
CA GLU A 104 -5.34 -12.28 -10.90
C GLU A 104 -5.44 -13.11 -9.61
N GLN A 105 -4.34 -13.77 -9.22
CA GLN A 105 -4.28 -14.61 -8.03
C GLN A 105 -4.57 -13.83 -6.74
N VAL A 106 -4.08 -12.58 -6.65
CA VAL A 106 -4.32 -11.71 -5.49
C VAL A 106 -5.49 -10.73 -5.67
N GLY A 107 -6.21 -10.82 -6.79
CA GLY A 107 -7.43 -10.04 -7.05
C GLY A 107 -7.22 -8.53 -7.20
N LEU A 108 -6.13 -8.11 -7.85
CA LEU A 108 -5.84 -6.70 -8.12
C LEU A 108 -6.77 -6.13 -9.21
N SER A 109 -7.25 -4.90 -8.99
CA SER A 109 -7.98 -4.14 -10.00
C SER A 109 -7.05 -3.61 -11.09
N ALA A 110 -7.59 -3.42 -12.29
CA ALA A 110 -6.84 -2.87 -13.42
C ALA A 110 -6.23 -1.50 -13.08
N GLY A 111 -4.93 -1.34 -13.37
CA GLY A 111 -4.18 -0.11 -13.11
C GLY A 111 -3.47 -0.05 -11.76
N HIS A 112 -3.60 -1.08 -10.92
CA HIS A 112 -2.77 -1.25 -9.73
C HIS A 112 -1.67 -2.28 -9.99
N HIS A 113 -0.52 -2.02 -9.41
CA HIS A 113 0.64 -2.89 -9.48
C HIS A 113 1.01 -3.36 -8.09
N ALA A 114 1.56 -4.58 -8.02
CA ALA A 114 2.02 -5.12 -6.76
C ALA A 114 3.18 -6.09 -6.95
N ASN A 115 4.00 -6.17 -5.92
CA ASN A 115 5.15 -7.03 -5.83
C ASN A 115 5.20 -7.65 -4.44
N VAL A 116 5.59 -8.92 -4.36
CA VAL A 116 5.76 -9.67 -3.13
C VAL A 116 7.17 -10.17 -3.07
N THR A 117 7.87 -9.83 -1.99
CA THR A 117 9.22 -10.29 -1.69
C THR A 117 9.26 -10.96 -0.33
N VAL A 118 10.13 -11.95 -0.17
CA VAL A 118 10.41 -12.56 1.12
C VAL A 118 11.81 -12.18 1.58
N VAL A 119 11.91 -11.62 2.78
CA VAL A 119 13.18 -11.17 3.37
C VAL A 119 13.44 -11.83 4.71
N GLY A 120 14.70 -12.18 4.97
CA GLY A 120 15.16 -12.80 6.21
C GLY A 120 15.12 -11.81 7.37
N ALA A 121 14.92 -12.35 8.57
CA ALA A 121 14.90 -11.59 9.81
C ALA A 121 16.26 -11.65 10.54
N ASP A 122 17.38 -11.37 9.86
CA ASP A 122 18.71 -11.45 10.48
C ASP A 122 19.31 -10.06 10.79
N ASP A 123 19.75 -9.90 12.05
CA ASP A 123 20.65 -8.88 12.60
C ASP A 123 20.46 -7.39 12.25
N GLY A 124 19.32 -7.01 11.69
CA GLY A 124 18.97 -5.62 11.35
C GLY A 124 19.17 -5.24 9.88
N THR A 125 19.54 -6.19 9.03
CA THR A 125 19.61 -6.05 7.56
C THR A 125 18.62 -7.02 6.92
N ALA A 126 17.75 -6.52 6.04
CA ALA A 126 16.78 -7.36 5.34
C ALA A 126 17.48 -8.07 4.17
N ASN A 127 18.05 -9.24 4.44
CA ASN A 127 18.65 -10.08 3.40
C ASN A 127 17.56 -10.79 2.58
N PRO A 128 17.78 -11.04 1.28
CA PRO A 128 16.83 -11.80 0.47
C PRO A 128 16.70 -13.25 0.96
N VAL A 129 15.48 -13.78 0.87
CA VAL A 129 15.24 -15.22 1.01
C VAL A 129 15.30 -15.85 -0.37
N CYS A 130 16.07 -16.93 -0.47
CA CYS A 130 16.39 -17.63 -1.71
C CYS A 130 15.85 -19.06 -1.67
N SER A 131 15.64 -19.61 -2.86
CA SER A 131 15.33 -21.02 -3.08
C SER A 131 16.24 -21.63 -4.12
N ASP A 132 16.62 -22.90 -3.94
CA ASP A 132 17.29 -23.72 -4.96
C ASP A 132 16.35 -24.73 -5.65
N GLY A 133 15.03 -24.52 -5.50
CA GLY A 133 13.98 -25.41 -5.99
C GLY A 133 13.63 -26.55 -5.02
N THR A 134 14.43 -26.77 -3.96
CA THR A 134 14.17 -27.81 -2.95
C THR A 134 14.02 -27.26 -1.54
N ARG A 135 14.84 -26.27 -1.18
CA ARG A 135 14.85 -25.66 0.16
C ARG A 135 14.77 -24.14 0.08
N VAL A 136 14.31 -23.53 1.18
CA VAL A 136 14.25 -22.09 1.36
C VAL A 136 15.29 -21.67 2.42
N TYR A 137 16.07 -20.64 2.14
CA TYR A 137 17.13 -20.17 3.04
C TYR A 137 17.36 -18.67 2.93
N VAL A 138 17.82 -18.03 3.99
CA VAL A 138 18.23 -16.62 3.98
C VAL A 138 19.64 -16.52 3.39
N SER A 139 19.84 -15.58 2.47
CA SER A 139 21.17 -15.32 1.90
C SER A 139 22.05 -14.54 2.88
N ASP A 140 23.35 -14.86 2.92
CA ASP A 140 24.36 -14.07 3.63
C ASP A 140 24.80 -12.82 2.83
N THR A 141 24.29 -12.65 1.62
CA THR A 141 24.59 -11.55 0.69
C THR A 141 23.33 -10.85 0.22
N ASP A 142 23.46 -9.70 -0.45
CA ASP A 142 22.34 -8.92 -0.99
C ASP A 142 21.63 -9.57 -2.19
N ASP A 143 22.01 -10.79 -2.57
CA ASP A 143 21.46 -11.54 -3.71
C ASP A 143 21.53 -13.06 -3.46
N CYS A 144 20.87 -13.85 -4.31
CA CYS A 144 20.90 -15.31 -4.30
C CYS A 144 22.08 -15.83 -5.12
N SER A 145 23.14 -16.25 -4.42
CA SER A 145 24.33 -16.85 -5.06
C SER A 145 24.05 -18.10 -5.90
N SER A 146 22.96 -18.80 -5.60
CA SER A 146 22.45 -19.94 -6.37
C SER A 146 20.93 -20.01 -6.25
N GLY A 147 20.27 -20.41 -7.34
CA GLY A 147 18.81 -20.50 -7.40
C GLY A 147 18.17 -19.15 -7.71
N PHE A 148 17.06 -18.84 -7.06
CA PHE A 148 16.27 -17.63 -7.31
C PHE A 148 15.82 -16.96 -6.01
N THR A 149 15.56 -15.66 -6.10
CA THR A 149 14.98 -14.86 -5.01
C THR A 149 13.49 -15.10 -4.96
N LEU A 150 12.92 -15.20 -3.75
CA LEU A 150 11.47 -15.23 -3.58
C LEU A 150 10.89 -13.82 -3.83
N ASP A 151 10.72 -13.49 -5.11
CA ASP A 151 10.20 -12.23 -5.64
C ASP A 151 9.18 -12.53 -6.75
N ALA A 152 7.94 -12.08 -6.58
CA ALA A 152 6.85 -12.31 -7.52
C ALA A 152 6.02 -11.04 -7.74
N GLY A 153 5.42 -10.93 -8.93
CA GLY A 153 4.60 -9.79 -9.33
C GLY A 153 5.31 -8.83 -10.27
N ASP A 154 4.83 -7.59 -10.31
CA ASP A 154 5.41 -6.56 -11.19
C ASP A 154 6.77 -6.09 -10.66
N SER A 155 7.63 -5.62 -11.57
CA SER A 155 8.92 -5.06 -11.18
C SER A 155 8.74 -3.73 -10.44
N LEU A 156 9.46 -3.59 -9.32
CA LEU A 156 9.40 -2.38 -8.51
C LEU A 156 9.82 -1.15 -9.32
N PRO A 157 9.05 -0.05 -9.28
CA PRO A 157 9.43 1.19 -9.95
C PRO A 157 10.70 1.75 -9.31
N PRO A 158 11.67 2.25 -10.12
CA PRO A 158 12.94 2.77 -9.60
C PRO A 158 12.75 4.01 -8.73
N ASP A 159 11.71 4.80 -9.02
CA ASP A 159 11.29 5.97 -8.27
C ASP A 159 9.76 5.96 -8.15
N GLY A 160 9.23 5.93 -6.93
CA GLY A 160 7.78 5.90 -6.70
C GLY A 160 7.40 5.81 -5.23
N ALA A 161 6.28 6.44 -4.87
CA ALA A 161 5.64 6.13 -3.59
C ALA A 161 5.01 4.74 -3.70
N SER A 162 5.23 3.90 -2.70
CA SER A 162 4.59 2.59 -2.59
C SER A 162 4.03 2.41 -1.19
N VAL A 163 2.94 1.66 -1.10
CA VAL A 163 2.39 1.21 0.18
C VAL A 163 2.95 -0.16 0.50
N ILE A 164 3.34 -0.38 1.76
CA ILE A 164 4.01 -1.62 2.19
C ILE A 164 3.17 -2.35 3.23
N GLY A 165 2.87 -3.62 2.96
CA GLY A 165 2.29 -4.58 3.89
C GLY A 165 3.35 -5.59 4.32
N ARG A 166 3.35 -5.99 5.59
CA ARG A 166 4.33 -6.93 6.14
C ARG A 166 3.65 -8.01 6.95
N ARG A 167 4.11 -9.26 6.80
CA ARG A 167 3.71 -10.41 7.62
C ARG A 167 4.94 -11.22 7.98
N VAL A 168 5.12 -11.47 9.28
CA VAL A 168 6.18 -12.37 9.75
C VAL A 168 5.68 -13.80 9.57
N VAL A 169 6.48 -14.62 8.92
CA VAL A 169 6.14 -15.99 8.55
C VAL A 169 7.25 -16.97 8.97
N TYR A 170 6.91 -18.25 9.00
CA TYR A 170 7.86 -19.34 9.18
C TYR A 170 7.82 -20.26 7.96
N VAL A 171 8.98 -20.54 7.35
CA VAL A 171 9.07 -21.39 6.17
C VAL A 171 10.38 -22.18 6.19
N ASP A 172 10.30 -23.49 5.93
CA ASP A 172 11.44 -24.42 5.87
C ASP A 172 12.43 -24.28 7.04
N GLY A 173 11.91 -24.08 8.26
CA GLY A 173 12.75 -23.95 9.44
C GLY A 173 13.22 -22.53 9.77
N THR A 174 12.90 -21.55 8.93
CA THR A 174 13.44 -20.18 8.99
C THR A 174 12.34 -19.14 9.22
N THR A 175 12.60 -18.15 10.06
CA THR A 175 11.72 -16.98 10.23
C THR A 175 12.02 -15.93 9.17
N ALA A 176 11.00 -15.54 8.43
CA ALA A 176 11.11 -14.54 7.38
C ALA A 176 9.98 -13.51 7.48
N THR A 177 10.04 -12.46 6.67
CA THR A 177 8.96 -11.49 6.49
C THR A 177 8.56 -11.46 5.04
N VAL A 178 7.28 -11.73 4.77
CA VAL A 178 6.65 -11.41 3.49
C VAL A 178 6.40 -9.91 3.44
N VAL A 179 6.93 -9.25 2.43
CA VAL A 179 6.82 -7.83 2.17
C VAL A 179 6.06 -7.65 0.86
N VAL A 180 4.84 -7.13 0.97
CA VAL A 180 4.04 -6.75 -0.20
C VAL A 180 4.23 -5.26 -0.42
N ARG A 181 4.40 -4.86 -1.67
CA ARG A 181 4.48 -3.46 -2.10
C ARG A 181 3.43 -3.23 -3.17
N MET A 182 2.65 -2.16 -3.06
CA MET A 182 1.69 -1.72 -4.07
C MET A 182 2.02 -0.30 -4.56
N TRP A 183 1.64 0.00 -5.80
CA TRP A 183 1.73 1.33 -6.42
C TRP A 183 0.79 1.48 -7.63
#